data_AF-A0A562HLR2-F1
#
_entry.id   AF-A0A562HLR2-F1
#
_cell.length_a   1.000
_cell.length_b   1.000
_cell.length_c   1.000
_cell.angle_alpha   90.00
_cell.angle_beta   90.00
_cell.angle_gamma   90.00
#
_symmetry.space_group_name_H-M   'P 1'
#
loop_
_entity.id
_entity.type
_entity.pdbx_description
1 polymer ?
#
loop_
_entity_poly.entity_id
_entity_poly.type
_entity_poly.pdbx_seq_one_letter_code
_entity_poly.pdbx_strand_id
1 'polypeptide(L)' 'MTYACEDCGFLFRRVGAVRECPSCEKKHIRPVTKEEAERLQKLLEQGKAAL' A
#
# COMPACT_ATOMS: atom_id res chain seq x y z
N MET A 1 4.18 -8.48 -2.91
CA MET A 1 4.75 -7.26 -2.31
C MET A 1 3.64 -6.23 -2.12
N THR A 2 3.76 -5.33 -1.15
CA THR A 2 2.83 -4.20 -0.99
C THR A 2 3.42 -2.99 -1.69
N TYR A 3 2.57 -2.25 -2.39
CA TYR A 3 2.93 -1.07 -3.16
C TYR A 3 2.10 0.12 -2.70
N ALA A 4 2.69 1.31 -2.77
CA ALA A 4 2.02 2.58 -2.61
C ALA A 4 2.04 3.32 -3.94
N CYS A 5 0.91 3.93 -4.30
CA CYS A 5 0.85 4.91 -5.36
C CYS A 5 1.22 6.29 -4.81
N GLU A 6 2.16 6.97 -5.45
CA GLU A 6 2.61 8.30 -5.01
C GLU A 6 1.64 9.41 -5.41
N ASP A 7 0.78 9.15 -6.41
CA ASP A 7 -0.21 10.12 -6.86
C ASP A 7 -1.47 10.16 -5.99
N CYS A 8 -2.05 9.00 -5.68
CA CYS A 8 -3.32 8.92 -4.94
C CYS A 8 -3.18 8.36 -3.53
N GLY A 9 -1.97 7.95 -3.12
CA GLY A 9 -1.73 7.34 -1.81
C GLY A 9 -2.29 5.93 -1.64
N PHE A 10 -2.85 5.33 -2.70
CA PHE A 10 -3.49 4.02 -2.60
C PHE A 10 -2.46 2.92 -2.33
N LEU A 11 -2.70 2.15 -1.27
CA LEU A 11 -1.88 1.03 -0.83
C LEU A 11 -2.52 -0.29 -1.28
N PHE A 12 -1.77 -1.16 -1.94
CA PHE A 12 -2.29 -2.43 -2.43
C PHE A 12 -1.24 -3.54 -2.42
N ARG A 13 -1.70 -4.78 -2.29
CA ARG A 13 -0.85 -5.97 -2.36
C ARG A 13 -0.98 -6.62 -3.74
N ARG A 14 0.15 -6.94 -4.38
CA ARG A 14 0.17 -7.73 -5.61
C ARG A 14 1.28 -8.76 -5.60
N VAL A 15 1.04 -9.89 -6.25
CA VAL A 15 2.05 -10.91 -6.56
C VAL A 15 2.38 -10.79 -8.05
N GLY A 16 3.67 -10.75 -8.39
CA GLY A 16 4.13 -10.54 -9.76
C GLY A 16 4.35 -9.08 -10.15
N ALA A 17 4.51 -8.83 -11.46
CA ALA A 17 4.80 -7.51 -12.00
C ALA A 17 3.64 -6.54 -11.78
N VAL A 18 3.96 -5.30 -11.42
CA VAL A 18 2.99 -4.21 -11.30
C VAL A 18 3.40 -3.11 -12.25
N ARG A 19 2.46 -2.65 -13.10
CA ARG A 19 2.72 -1.63 -14.12
C ARG A 19 1.99 -0.32 -13.83
N GLU A 20 0.89 -0.37 -13.07
CA GLU A 20 0.02 0.76 -12.80
C GLU A 20 -0.70 0.59 -11.45
N CYS A 21 -1.16 1.71 -10.91
CA CYS A 21 -2.02 1.77 -9.74
C CYS A 21 -3.42 1.25 -10.11
N PRO A 22 -3.97 0.27 -9.39
CA PRO A 22 -5.31 -0.25 -9.66
C PRO A 22 -6.44 0.74 -9.32
N SER A 23 -6.14 1.87 -8.67
CA SER A 23 -7.13 2.87 -8.27
C SER A 23 -7.16 4.11 -9.16
N CYS A 24 -6.01 4.57 -9.67
CA CYS A 24 -5.94 5.79 -10.49
C CYS A 24 -5.26 5.57 -11.85
N GLU A 25 -4.87 4.33 -12.17
CA GLU A 25 -4.27 3.91 -13.45
C GLU A 25 -2.92 4.59 -13.76
N LYS A 26 -2.39 5.39 -12.83
CA LYS A 26 -1.08 6.02 -12.95
C LYS A 26 0.06 5.05 -12.63
N LYS A 27 1.23 5.34 -13.17
CA LYS A 27 2.41 4.45 -13.11
C LYS A 27 3.38 4.79 -11.98
N HIS A 28 3.14 5.84 -11.20
CA HIS A 28 3.98 6.18 -10.05
C HIS A 28 3.61 5.30 -8.86
N ILE A 29 4.07 4.06 -8.94
CA ILE A 29 3.93 3.03 -7.93
C ILE A 29 5.31 2.62 -7.44
N ARG A 30 5.48 2.57 -6.14
CA ARG A 30 6.70 2.10 -5.51
C ARG A 30 6.39 1.03 -4.47
N PRO A 31 7.31 0.09 -4.21
CA PRO A 31 7.19 -0.77 -3.03
C PRO A 31 7.11 0.12 -1.78
N VAL A 32 6.28 -0.29 -0.83
CA VAL A 32 6.28 0.36 0.48
C VAL A 32 7.62 0.11 1.18
N THR A 33 8.11 1.12 1.88
CA THR A 33 9.26 0.96 2.77
C THR A 33 8.87 0.06 3.96
N LYS A 34 9.88 -0.46 4.67
CA LYS A 34 9.62 -1.24 5.88
C LYS A 34 8.88 -0.41 6.92
N GLU A 35 9.28 0.85 7.12
CA GLU A 35 8.63 1.73 8.10
C GLU A 35 7.15 2.00 7.76
N GLU A 36 6.83 2.21 6.48
CA GLU A 36 5.44 2.37 6.03
C GLU A 36 4.62 1.09 6.22
N ALA A 37 5.22 -0.08 5.95
CA ALA A 37 4.57 -1.37 6.18
C ALA A 37 4.30 -1.60 7.68
N GLU A 38 5.27 -1.31 8.54
CA GLU A 38 5.13 -1.42 10.00
C GLU A 38 4.10 -0.45 10.55
N ARG A 39 4.10 0.81 10.06
CA ARG A 39 3.09 1.81 10.44
C ARG A 39 1.69 1.38 10.03
N LEU A 40 1.53 0.87 8.81
CA LEU A 40 0.25 0.36 8.33
C LEU A 40 -0.23 -0.83 9.16
N GLN A 41 0.68 -1.77 9.48
CA GLN A 41 0.33 -2.93 10.32
C GLN A 41 -0.15 -2.49 11.72
N LYS A 42 0.53 -1.52 12.35
CA LYS A 42 0.10 -0.97 13.64
C LYS A 42 -1.30 -0.34 13.56
N LEU A 43 -1.58 0.43 12.51
CA LEU A 43 -2.90 1.05 12.32
C LEU A 43 -4.00 0.00 12.10
N LEU A 44 -3.72 -1.07 11.34
CA LEU A 44 -4.67 -2.16 11.12
C LEU A 44 -4.96 -2.96 12.41
N GLU A 45 -3.94 -3.22 13.22
CA GLU A 45 -4.12 -3.90 14.51
C GLU A 45 -4.88 -3.01 15.50
N GLN A 46 -4.63 -1.69 15.51
CA GLN A 46 -5.42 -0.72 16.29
C GLN A 46 -6.87 -0.63 15.81
N GLY A 47 -7.11 -0.65 14.50
CA GLY A 47 -8.45 -0.64 13.92
C GLY A 47 -9.24 -1.93 14.18
N LYS A 48 -8.56 -3.08 14.23
CA LYS A 48 -9.16 -4.35 14.66
C LYS A 48 -9.52 -4.39 16.14
N ALA A 49 -8.78 -3.68 16.99
CA ALA A 49 -9.10 -3.58 18.42
C ALA A 49 -10.34 -2.71 18.70
N ALA A 50 -10.84 -1.99 17.69
CA ALA A 50 -12.02 -1.13 17.78
C ALA A 50 -13.32 -1.78 17.25
N LEU A 51 -13.29 -3.08 16.87
CA LEU A 51 -14.43 -3.86 16.39
C LEU A 51 -14.74 -5.02 17.33
#